data_AF-A0A523XJR1-F1
#
_entry.id   AF-A0A523XJR1-F1
#
_cell.length_a   1.000
_cell.length_b   1.000
_cell.length_c   1.000
_cell.angle_alpha   90.00
_cell.angle_beta   90.00
_cell.angle_gamma   90.00
#
_symmetry.space_group_name_H-M   'P 1'
#
loop_
_entity.id
_entity.type
_entity.pdbx_description
1 polymer ?
#
loop_
_entity_poly.entity_id
_entity_poly.type
_entity_poly.pdbx_seq_one_letter_code
_entity_poly.pdbx_strand_id
1 'polypeptide(L)'
;MSEMKEKTRSLLYLLIRILASAFLLGLLLWRVDLSNLTTLFASVRPLPLVLGFLAWLGVLLLSNERWRRLLSAQEIQVPFFRLLVIYMISFFFNNFLPAALGMDITRAVYVTKERAKGSEVFASVLTERVLGMLGLLIFAFVALMFYMNTPEGRKFILLIVGATVILIAVIGLFLKRGLLPGLRKRIGSIKVFGLGEGIKQLYQAMQLYRKRMPVVLWAIALSVLVQGFLVIINYFAGASLGLSIPLFSHLVYVPIISIMAMIPISINGIGVREWGYVFLFGLTGLSSGEALSLSLLFFAIGIAGSLTGGIAFLLKAK
;
A
#
# COMPACT_ATOMS: atom_id res chain seq x y z
N MET A 1 15.98 2.22 31.74
CA MET A 1 15.37 0.86 31.80
C MET A 1 14.11 0.70 30.94
N SER A 2 13.31 1.76 30.71
CA SER A 2 12.13 1.74 29.81
C SER A 2 12.50 1.63 28.32
N GLU A 3 13.47 2.42 27.86
CA GLU A 3 13.87 2.52 26.45
C GLU A 3 14.49 1.23 25.89
N MET A 4 15.22 0.50 26.74
CA MET A 4 15.78 -0.82 26.39
C MET A 4 14.69 -1.88 26.24
N LYS A 5 13.70 -1.92 27.14
CA LYS A 5 12.53 -2.82 27.02
C LYS A 5 11.69 -2.51 25.77
N GLU A 6 11.66 -1.26 25.34
CA GLU A 6 10.94 -0.77 24.16
C GLU A 6 11.65 -1.15 22.85
N LYS A 7 12.98 -1.01 22.80
CA LYS A 7 13.80 -1.57 21.70
C LYS A 7 13.65 -3.09 21.60
N THR A 8 13.69 -3.82 22.71
CA THR A 8 13.50 -5.28 22.69
C THR A 8 12.12 -5.69 22.15
N ARG A 9 11.03 -4.99 22.52
CA ARG A 9 9.68 -5.27 22.01
C ARG A 9 9.55 -5.00 20.51
N SER A 10 10.13 -3.90 20.02
CA SER A 10 10.09 -3.57 18.58
C SER A 10 10.92 -4.55 17.75
N LEU A 11 12.09 -4.97 18.24
CA LEU A 11 12.90 -6.02 17.62
C LEU A 11 12.17 -7.37 17.61
N LEU A 12 11.51 -7.74 18.72
CA LEU A 12 10.73 -8.97 18.80
C LEU A 12 9.56 -8.97 17.80
N TYR A 13 8.82 -7.87 17.70
CA TYR A 13 7.73 -7.73 16.74
C TYR A 13 8.23 -7.80 15.29
N LEU A 14 9.35 -7.15 14.99
CA LEU A 14 10.01 -7.25 13.69
C LEU A 14 10.42 -8.70 13.39
N LEU A 15 11.06 -9.37 14.35
CA LEU A 15 11.50 -10.76 14.22
C LEU A 15 10.32 -11.70 13.96
N ILE A 16 9.21 -11.54 14.69
CA ILE A 16 7.97 -12.32 14.47
C ILE A 16 7.47 -12.13 13.03
N ARG A 17 7.46 -10.90 12.51
CA ARG A 17 7.03 -10.64 11.13
C ARG A 17 7.99 -11.21 10.08
N ILE A 18 9.30 -11.15 10.33
CA ILE A 18 10.30 -11.80 9.46
C ILE A 18 10.02 -13.30 9.42
N LEU A 19 9.90 -13.94 10.59
CA LEU A 19 9.66 -15.38 10.71
C LEU A 19 8.33 -15.78 10.09
N ALA A 20 7.25 -15.01 10.31
CA ALA A 20 5.95 -15.27 9.70
C ALA A 20 6.02 -15.15 8.15
N SER A 21 6.73 -14.15 7.62
CA SER A 21 6.90 -13.98 6.17
C SER A 21 7.71 -15.14 5.58
N ALA A 22 8.82 -15.51 6.24
CA ALA A 22 9.68 -16.63 5.85
C ALA A 22 8.93 -17.97 5.92
N PHE A 23 8.12 -18.18 6.96
CA PHE A 23 7.29 -19.36 7.11
C PHE A 23 6.22 -19.46 6.02
N LEU A 24 5.48 -18.37 5.77
CA LEU A 24 4.44 -18.35 4.72
C LEU A 24 5.03 -18.58 3.34
N LEU A 25 6.17 -17.96 3.03
CA LEU A 25 6.89 -18.21 1.78
C LEU A 25 7.44 -19.63 1.70
N GLY A 26 8.08 -20.13 2.75
CA GLY A 26 8.63 -21.48 2.79
C GLY A 26 7.55 -22.54 2.60
N LEU A 27 6.41 -22.39 3.27
CA LEU A 27 5.25 -23.29 3.12
C LEU A 27 4.68 -23.23 1.70
N LEU A 28 4.67 -22.04 1.09
CA LEU A 28 4.23 -21.88 -0.29
C LEU A 28 5.19 -22.56 -1.27
N LEU A 29 6.49 -22.28 -1.18
CA LEU A 29 7.51 -22.87 -2.04
C LEU A 29 7.59 -24.39 -1.89
N TRP A 30 7.26 -24.92 -0.71
CA TRP A 30 7.17 -26.36 -0.49
C TRP A 30 5.94 -27.00 -1.16
N ARG A 31 4.86 -26.25 -1.38
CA ARG A 31 3.61 -26.75 -1.98
C ARG A 31 3.47 -26.47 -3.48
N VAL A 32 4.16 -25.45 -3.99
CA VAL A 32 4.04 -25.02 -5.38
C VAL A 32 5.02 -25.79 -6.25
N ASP A 33 4.55 -26.27 -7.40
CA ASP A 33 5.42 -26.83 -8.42
C ASP A 33 6.17 -25.68 -9.13
N LEU A 34 7.49 -25.66 -8.96
CA LEU A 34 8.36 -24.61 -9.48
C LEU A 34 8.99 -25.00 -10.83
N SER A 35 8.74 -26.22 -11.34
CA SER A 35 9.37 -26.75 -12.55
C SER A 35 9.18 -25.85 -13.78
N ASN A 36 8.02 -25.18 -13.88
CA ASN A 36 7.65 -24.33 -15.01
C ASN A 36 7.93 -22.83 -14.78
N LEU A 37 8.51 -22.43 -13.64
CA LEU A 37 8.79 -21.00 -13.41
C LEU A 37 9.79 -20.47 -14.44
N THR A 38 10.88 -21.20 -14.66
CA THR A 38 11.95 -20.75 -15.57
C THR A 38 11.44 -20.62 -17.01
N THR A 39 10.59 -21.55 -17.46
CA THR A 39 10.00 -21.52 -18.80
C THR A 39 9.01 -20.37 -18.97
N LEU A 40 8.15 -20.12 -17.97
CA LEU A 40 7.24 -18.96 -17.97
C LEU A 40 8.01 -17.64 -18.06
N PHE A 41 9.03 -17.45 -17.23
CA PHE A 41 9.85 -16.23 -17.25
C PHE A 41 10.68 -16.09 -18.53
N ALA A 42 11.14 -17.19 -19.14
CA ALA A 42 11.82 -17.17 -20.43
C ALA A 42 10.87 -16.79 -21.60
N SER A 43 9.58 -17.05 -21.45
CA SER A 43 8.55 -16.74 -22.45
C SER A 43 7.92 -15.35 -22.31
N VAL A 44 8.45 -14.50 -21.42
CA VAL A 44 7.87 -13.18 -21.15
C VAL A 44 7.85 -12.30 -22.40
N ARG A 45 6.66 -11.86 -22.78
CA ARG A 45 6.43 -10.98 -23.92
C ARG A 45 6.74 -9.52 -23.53
N PRO A 46 7.57 -8.81 -24.30
CA PRO A 46 8.07 -7.49 -23.90
C PRO A 46 6.99 -6.40 -23.94
N LEU A 47 6.09 -6.42 -24.94
CA LEU A 47 5.11 -5.35 -25.10
C LEU A 47 4.14 -5.25 -23.90
N PRO A 48 3.47 -6.34 -23.46
CA PRO A 48 2.65 -6.27 -22.25
C PRO A 48 3.47 -5.88 -21.00
N LEU A 49 4.71 -6.36 -20.87
CA LEU A 49 5.57 -5.99 -19.74
C LEU A 49 5.84 -4.48 -19.69
N VAL A 50 6.14 -3.85 -20.84
CA VAL A 50 6.33 -2.40 -20.95
C VAL A 50 5.04 -1.65 -20.61
N LEU A 51 3.87 -2.12 -21.08
CA LEU A 51 2.58 -1.51 -20.74
C LEU A 51 2.29 -1.60 -19.23
N GLY A 52 2.64 -2.73 -18.59
CA GLY A 52 2.57 -2.87 -17.13
C GLY A 52 3.50 -1.88 -16.40
N PHE A 53 4.72 -1.67 -16.90
CA PHE A 53 5.64 -0.68 -16.35
C PHE A 53 5.13 0.76 -16.53
N LEU A 54 4.57 1.11 -17.69
CA LEU A 54 3.95 2.42 -17.93
C LEU A 54 2.75 2.65 -17.00
N ALA A 55 1.95 1.63 -16.74
CA ALA A 55 0.87 1.69 -15.76
C ALA A 55 1.42 1.93 -14.34
N TRP A 56 2.56 1.34 -13.99
CA TRP A 56 3.24 1.63 -12.72
C TRP A 56 3.69 3.09 -12.60
N LEU A 57 4.18 3.71 -13.68
CA LEU A 57 4.45 5.16 -13.70
C LEU A 57 3.17 5.98 -13.47
N GLY A 58 2.02 5.52 -13.98
CA GLY A 58 0.72 6.10 -13.67
C GLY A 58 0.42 6.09 -12.17
N VAL A 59 0.65 4.97 -11.47
CA VAL A 59 0.51 4.88 -10.00
C VAL A 59 1.39 5.91 -9.29
N LEU A 60 2.66 6.05 -9.73
CA LEU A 60 3.61 7.00 -9.17
C LEU A 60 3.11 8.45 -9.33
N LEU A 61 2.68 8.84 -10.53
CA LEU A 61 2.21 10.20 -10.83
C LEU A 61 0.93 10.55 -10.06
N LEU A 62 -0.04 9.63 -10.02
CA LEU A 62 -1.29 9.83 -9.29
C LEU A 62 -1.07 9.90 -7.78
N SER A 63 -0.20 9.05 -7.23
CA SER A 63 0.16 9.09 -5.81
C SER A 63 0.88 10.40 -5.45
N ASN A 64 1.79 10.85 -6.31
CA ASN A 64 2.47 12.13 -6.16
C ASN A 64 1.49 13.32 -6.13
N GLU A 65 0.59 13.39 -7.11
CA GLU A 65 -0.41 14.46 -7.17
C GLU A 65 -1.35 14.44 -5.97
N ARG A 66 -1.79 13.24 -5.56
CA ARG A 66 -2.65 13.05 -4.38
C ARG A 66 -2.00 13.66 -3.14
N TRP A 67 -0.74 13.31 -2.86
CA TRP A 67 -0.06 13.82 -1.66
C TRP A 67 0.31 15.29 -1.78
N ARG A 68 0.65 15.78 -2.98
CA ARG A 68 0.87 17.22 -3.23
C ARG A 68 -0.33 18.04 -2.77
N ARG A 69 -1.55 17.64 -3.15
CA ARG A 69 -2.78 18.34 -2.75
C ARG A 69 -3.04 18.25 -1.24
N LEU A 70 -2.73 17.12 -0.61
CA LEU A 70 -2.83 16.97 0.84
C LEU A 70 -1.83 17.88 1.59
N LEU A 71 -0.61 18.03 1.08
CA LEU A 71 0.39 18.95 1.61
C LEU A 71 -0.05 20.41 1.42
N SER A 72 -0.50 20.81 0.22
CA SER A 72 -0.99 22.17 -0.05
C SER A 72 -2.19 22.55 0.82
N ALA A 73 -3.04 21.59 1.21
CA ALA A 73 -4.13 21.81 2.15
C ALA A 73 -3.66 22.09 3.59
N GLN A 74 -2.44 21.69 3.93
CA GLN A 74 -1.73 22.06 5.16
C GLN A 74 -0.78 23.25 4.94
N GLU A 75 -0.90 23.98 3.82
CA GLU A 75 -0.07 25.12 3.47
C GLU A 75 1.42 24.78 3.26
N ILE A 76 1.73 23.48 3.09
CA ILE A 76 3.06 22.99 2.73
C ILE A 76 3.14 22.93 1.21
N GLN A 77 3.95 23.81 0.62
CA GLN A 77 4.12 23.91 -0.83
C GLN A 77 5.40 23.21 -1.25
N VAL A 78 5.27 22.11 -2.02
CA VAL A 78 6.40 21.41 -2.64
C VAL A 78 6.17 21.33 -4.15
N PRO A 79 7.12 21.76 -4.99
CA PRO A 79 7.00 21.65 -6.44
C PRO A 79 6.76 20.21 -6.89
N PHE A 80 5.94 20.02 -7.93
CA PHE A 80 5.51 18.70 -8.40
C PHE A 80 6.69 17.74 -8.66
N PHE A 81 7.69 18.19 -9.42
CA PHE A 81 8.86 17.37 -9.77
C PHE A 81 9.75 17.08 -8.55
N ARG A 82 9.86 18.04 -7.63
CA ARG A 82 10.59 17.83 -6.37
C ARG A 82 9.94 16.72 -5.55
N LEU A 83 8.62 16.75 -5.44
CA LEU A 83 7.85 15.73 -4.73
C LEU A 83 7.89 14.38 -5.45
N LEU A 84 7.88 14.38 -6.79
CA LEU A 84 7.98 13.17 -7.60
C LEU A 84 9.30 12.45 -7.33
N VAL A 85 10.42 13.17 -7.31
CA VAL A 85 11.73 12.61 -6.95
C VAL A 85 11.72 12.06 -5.52
N ILE A 86 11.10 12.77 -4.57
CA ILE A 86 10.97 12.28 -3.19
C ILE A 86 10.18 10.96 -3.17
N TYR A 87 9.09 10.86 -3.91
CA TYR A 87 8.30 9.63 -4.04
C TYR A 87 9.11 8.48 -4.62
N MET A 88 9.83 8.72 -5.71
CA MET A 88 10.67 7.69 -6.34
C MET A 88 11.73 7.15 -5.36
N ILE A 89 12.44 8.05 -4.67
CA ILE A 89 13.41 7.68 -3.62
C ILE A 89 12.72 6.87 -2.52
N SER A 90 11.52 7.29 -2.11
CA SER A 90 10.75 6.61 -1.06
C SER A 90 10.28 5.22 -1.48
N PHE A 91 9.87 5.03 -2.73
CA PHE A 91 9.58 3.71 -3.31
C PHE A 91 10.81 2.81 -3.31
N PHE A 92 11.99 3.34 -3.66
CA PHE A 92 13.24 2.59 -3.62
C PHE A 92 13.57 2.07 -2.22
N PHE A 93 13.57 2.95 -1.22
CA PHE A 93 13.84 2.57 0.17
C PHE A 93 12.79 1.63 0.75
N ASN A 94 11.56 1.66 0.25
CA ASN A 94 10.50 0.74 0.66
C ASN A 94 10.81 -0.75 0.37
N ASN A 95 11.70 -1.03 -0.58
CA ASN A 95 12.11 -2.41 -0.88
C ASN A 95 13.02 -3.01 0.18
N PHE A 96 13.81 -2.17 0.86
CA PHE A 96 14.86 -2.61 1.80
C PHE A 96 14.47 -2.41 3.25
N LEU A 97 13.62 -1.42 3.54
CA LEU A 97 13.24 -1.10 4.90
C LEU A 97 12.13 -2.03 5.39
N PRO A 98 12.30 -2.67 6.57
CA PRO A 98 11.27 -3.50 7.15
C PRO A 98 10.05 -2.68 7.55
N ALA A 99 8.86 -3.22 7.24
CA ALA A 99 7.55 -2.59 7.36
C ALA A 99 7.27 -1.51 6.30
N ALA A 100 5.98 -1.37 5.94
CA ALA A 100 5.47 -0.34 5.05
C ALA A 100 5.79 1.11 5.49
N LEU A 101 6.42 1.29 6.65
CA LEU A 101 6.92 2.57 7.16
C LEU A 101 8.13 3.10 6.36
N GLY A 102 8.85 2.26 5.60
CA GLY A 102 10.04 2.67 4.86
C GLY A 102 9.81 3.80 3.85
N MET A 103 8.75 3.69 3.04
CA MET A 103 8.32 4.77 2.15
C MET A 103 7.96 6.03 2.92
N ASP A 104 7.17 5.88 3.97
CA ASP A 104 6.55 6.98 4.70
C ASP A 104 7.52 7.79 5.54
N ILE A 105 8.45 7.11 6.19
CA ILE A 105 9.53 7.76 6.93
C ILE A 105 10.41 8.53 5.95
N THR A 106 10.82 7.89 4.84
CA THR A 106 11.67 8.54 3.84
C THR A 106 11.03 9.82 3.33
N ARG A 107 9.81 9.77 2.79
CA ARG A 107 9.16 10.98 2.27
C ARG A 107 8.89 12.03 3.35
N ALA A 108 8.52 11.62 4.56
CA ALA A 108 8.32 12.55 5.66
C ALA A 108 9.62 13.30 6.01
N VAL A 109 10.75 12.58 6.10
CA VAL A 109 12.07 13.16 6.36
C VAL A 109 12.46 14.15 5.27
N TYR A 110 12.29 13.79 4.00
CA TYR A 110 12.65 14.68 2.89
C TYR A 110 11.79 15.94 2.82
N VAL A 111 10.47 15.85 3.04
CA VAL A 111 9.59 17.02 3.02
C VAL A 111 9.75 17.89 4.26
N THR A 112 10.11 17.32 5.42
CA THR A 112 10.42 18.11 6.63
C THR A 112 11.60 19.06 6.39
N LYS A 113 12.56 18.68 5.52
CA LYS A 113 13.66 19.56 5.12
C LYS A 113 13.21 20.77 4.27
N GLU A 114 12.01 20.74 3.71
CA GLU A 114 11.41 21.83 2.93
C GLU A 114 10.69 22.86 3.84
N ARG A 115 11.22 23.10 5.05
CA ARG A 115 10.67 24.01 6.10
C ARG A 115 9.27 23.64 6.63
N ALA A 116 8.87 22.39 6.50
CA ALA A 116 7.63 21.88 7.08
C ALA A 116 7.85 21.34 8.49
N LYS A 117 6.87 21.48 9.39
CA LYS A 117 6.95 20.80 10.69
C LYS A 117 6.77 19.30 10.46
N GLY A 118 7.72 18.48 10.95
CA GLY A 118 7.67 17.03 10.74
C GLY A 118 6.37 16.37 11.20
N SER A 119 5.73 16.96 12.21
CA SER A 119 4.39 16.61 12.69
C SER A 119 3.27 16.73 11.65
N GLU A 120 3.25 17.84 10.91
CA GLU A 120 2.23 18.15 9.89
C GLU A 120 2.43 17.23 8.68
N VAL A 121 3.70 17.01 8.31
CA VAL A 121 4.09 16.07 7.24
C VAL A 121 3.69 14.63 7.61
N PHE A 122 4.02 14.17 8.82
CA PHE A 122 3.65 12.83 9.27
C PHE A 122 2.13 12.62 9.29
N ALA A 123 1.38 13.61 9.76
CA ALA A 123 -0.08 13.56 9.71
C ALA A 123 -0.62 13.49 8.27
N SER A 124 -0.01 14.23 7.32
CA SER A 124 -0.38 14.17 5.89
C SER A 124 -0.21 12.77 5.30
N VAL A 125 0.88 12.09 5.68
CA VAL A 125 1.23 10.73 5.24
C VAL A 125 0.23 9.71 5.77
N LEU A 126 -0.14 9.83 7.05
CA LEU A 126 -1.17 8.98 7.65
C LEU A 126 -2.56 9.23 7.03
N THR A 127 -2.93 10.49 6.79
CA THR A 127 -4.18 10.81 6.08
C THR A 127 -4.18 10.20 4.69
N GLU A 128 -3.08 10.30 3.94
CA GLU A 128 -3.01 9.68 2.62
C GLU A 128 -3.21 8.17 2.67
N ARG A 129 -2.66 7.47 3.68
CA ARG A 129 -2.93 6.05 3.89
C ARG A 129 -4.42 5.80 4.04
N VAL A 130 -5.08 6.51 4.96
CA VAL A 130 -6.52 6.35 5.22
C VAL A 130 -7.33 6.55 3.94
N LEU A 131 -7.02 7.59 3.17
CA LEU A 131 -7.70 7.86 1.90
C LEU A 131 -7.39 6.80 0.83
N GLY A 132 -6.17 6.26 0.82
CA GLY A 132 -5.78 5.12 0.00
C GLY A 132 -6.59 3.85 0.35
N MET A 133 -6.79 3.57 1.63
CA MET A 133 -7.61 2.45 2.11
C MET A 133 -9.08 2.64 1.72
N LEU A 134 -9.62 3.86 1.85
CA LEU A 134 -10.97 4.18 1.39
C LEU A 134 -11.11 3.96 -0.12
N GLY A 135 -10.17 4.44 -0.92
CA GLY A 135 -10.17 4.22 -2.36
C GLY A 135 -10.11 2.74 -2.73
N LEU A 136 -9.29 1.95 -2.01
CA LEU A 136 -9.24 0.49 -2.14
C LEU A 136 -10.59 -0.16 -1.87
N LEU A 137 -11.24 0.18 -0.75
CA LEU A 137 -12.52 -0.42 -0.37
C LEU A 137 -13.65 -0.01 -1.31
N ILE A 138 -13.69 1.25 -1.77
CA ILE A 138 -14.65 1.72 -2.77
C ILE A 138 -14.45 0.93 -4.08
N PHE A 139 -13.21 0.82 -4.55
CA PHE A 139 -12.90 0.08 -5.77
C PHE A 139 -13.29 -1.40 -5.63
N ALA A 140 -12.93 -2.04 -4.52
CA ALA A 140 -13.26 -3.43 -4.24
C ALA A 140 -14.78 -3.65 -4.17
N PHE A 141 -15.51 -2.75 -3.54
CA PHE A 141 -16.97 -2.82 -3.44
C PHE A 141 -17.63 -2.75 -4.82
N VAL A 142 -17.23 -1.76 -5.65
CA VAL A 142 -17.75 -1.60 -7.02
C VAL A 142 -17.41 -2.82 -7.88
N ALA A 143 -16.16 -3.31 -7.83
CA ALA A 143 -15.76 -4.51 -8.57
C ALA A 143 -16.57 -5.74 -8.15
N LEU A 144 -16.86 -5.87 -6.85
CA LEU A 144 -17.57 -7.02 -6.31
C LEU A 144 -19.05 -7.03 -6.69
N MET A 145 -19.70 -5.88 -6.92
CA MET A 145 -21.11 -5.82 -7.35
C MET A 145 -21.40 -6.69 -8.58
N PHE A 146 -20.40 -6.85 -9.46
CA PHE A 146 -20.49 -7.66 -10.67
C PHE A 146 -20.15 -9.15 -10.45
N TYR A 147 -19.67 -9.53 -9.26
CA TYR A 147 -19.23 -10.89 -8.91
C TYR A 147 -20.04 -11.50 -7.74
N MET A 148 -21.05 -10.79 -7.23
CA MET A 148 -21.89 -11.22 -6.08
C MET A 148 -22.69 -12.51 -6.32
N ASN A 149 -22.92 -12.89 -7.58
CA ASN A 149 -23.71 -14.08 -7.93
C ASN A 149 -22.96 -15.39 -7.64
N THR A 150 -21.66 -15.33 -7.34
CA THR A 150 -20.85 -16.49 -6.99
C THR A 150 -20.83 -16.72 -5.46
N PRO A 151 -20.71 -17.97 -4.98
CA PRO A 151 -20.50 -18.27 -3.56
C PRO A 151 -19.29 -17.54 -2.96
N GLU A 152 -18.22 -17.38 -3.75
CA GLU A 152 -17.00 -16.68 -3.39
C GLU A 152 -17.27 -15.19 -3.20
N GLY A 153 -18.03 -14.58 -4.11
CA GLY A 153 -18.44 -13.18 -4.04
C GLY A 153 -19.18 -12.85 -2.73
N ARG A 154 -20.02 -13.77 -2.23
CA ARG A 154 -20.71 -13.63 -0.94
C ARG A 154 -19.76 -13.68 0.26
N LYS A 155 -18.65 -14.42 0.19
CA LYS A 155 -17.63 -14.40 1.25
C LYS A 155 -16.83 -13.10 1.20
N PHE A 156 -16.50 -12.64 0.00
CA PHE A 156 -15.75 -11.40 -0.19
C PHE A 156 -16.53 -10.16 0.24
N ILE A 157 -17.86 -10.12 0.08
CA ILE A 157 -18.65 -8.95 0.53
C ILE A 157 -18.57 -8.79 2.04
N LEU A 158 -18.61 -9.88 2.81
CA LEU A 158 -18.46 -9.83 4.27
C LEU A 158 -17.10 -9.28 4.69
N LEU A 159 -16.02 -9.69 4.00
CA LEU A 159 -14.68 -9.15 4.23
C LEU A 159 -14.61 -7.64 3.95
N ILE A 160 -15.12 -7.19 2.80
CA ILE A 160 -15.09 -5.78 2.39
C ILE A 160 -15.96 -4.94 3.33
N VAL A 161 -17.18 -5.39 3.64
CA VAL A 161 -18.08 -4.70 4.57
C VAL A 161 -17.45 -4.63 5.96
N GLY A 162 -16.89 -5.73 6.46
CA GLY A 162 -16.19 -5.74 7.75
C GLY A 162 -15.02 -4.76 7.79
N ALA A 163 -14.15 -4.77 6.77
CA ALA A 163 -13.05 -3.82 6.65
C ALA A 163 -13.54 -2.36 6.55
N THR A 164 -14.63 -2.12 5.82
CA THR A 164 -15.27 -0.80 5.68
C THR A 164 -15.83 -0.31 7.00
N VAL A 165 -16.55 -1.15 7.75
CA VAL A 165 -17.08 -0.82 9.07
C VAL A 165 -15.97 -0.47 10.04
N ILE A 166 -14.89 -1.27 10.08
CA ILE A 166 -13.71 -1.00 10.92
C ILE A 166 -13.10 0.35 10.54
N LEU A 167 -12.90 0.61 9.24
CA LEU A 167 -12.29 1.86 8.79
C LEU A 167 -13.16 3.07 9.11
N ILE A 168 -14.48 3.00 8.89
CA ILE A 168 -15.43 4.05 9.24
C ILE A 168 -15.45 4.28 10.74
N ALA A 169 -15.43 3.21 11.56
CA ALA A 169 -15.36 3.33 13.01
C ALA A 169 -14.08 4.06 13.44
N VAL A 170 -12.93 3.70 12.88
CA VAL A 170 -11.64 4.39 13.13
C VAL A 170 -11.75 5.86 12.72
N ILE A 171 -12.19 6.18 11.50
CA ILE A 171 -12.35 7.57 11.03
C ILE A 171 -13.31 8.34 11.94
N GLY A 172 -14.45 7.75 12.30
CA GLY A 172 -15.46 8.34 13.17
C GLY A 172 -14.90 8.70 14.56
N LEU A 173 -14.06 7.84 15.13
CA LEU A 173 -13.32 8.12 16.37
C LEU A 173 -12.41 9.35 16.22
N PHE A 174 -11.75 9.54 15.08
CA PHE A 174 -10.91 10.73 14.83
C PHE A 174 -11.72 11.99 14.49
N LEU A 175 -12.95 11.86 13.99
CA LEU A 175 -13.80 13.01 13.62
C LEU A 175 -14.67 13.55 14.77
N LYS A 176 -14.97 12.74 15.80
CA LYS A 176 -15.81 13.15 16.94
C LYS A 176 -15.14 14.31 17.71
N ARG A 177 -15.88 15.42 17.82
CA ARG A 177 -15.48 16.62 18.58
C ARG A 177 -15.46 16.24 20.07
N GLY A 178 -14.35 16.50 20.76
CA GLY A 178 -14.21 16.20 22.19
C GLY A 178 -13.50 14.90 22.56
N LEU A 179 -12.93 14.14 21.61
CA LEU A 179 -11.98 13.07 21.98
C LEU A 179 -10.67 13.64 22.52
N LEU A 180 -10.22 14.79 22.00
CA LEU A 180 -8.92 15.38 22.35
C LEU A 180 -8.68 15.55 23.86
N PRO A 181 -9.62 16.06 24.69
CA PRO A 181 -9.38 16.17 26.14
C PRO A 181 -9.20 14.82 26.84
N GLY A 182 -10.02 13.81 26.48
CA GLY A 182 -9.93 12.46 27.04
C GLY A 182 -8.70 11.69 26.55
N LEU A 183 -8.36 11.84 25.26
CA LEU A 183 -7.11 11.33 24.69
C LEU A 183 -5.91 12.01 25.33
N ARG A 184 -5.89 13.34 25.49
CA ARG A 184 -4.77 14.10 26.07
C ARG A 184 -4.41 13.59 27.47
N LYS A 185 -5.41 13.26 28.29
CA LYS A 185 -5.21 12.76 29.67
C LYS A 185 -4.68 11.31 29.71
N ARG A 186 -5.02 10.47 28.71
CA ARG A 186 -4.62 9.04 28.64
C ARG A 186 -3.42 8.76 27.72
N ILE A 187 -3.16 9.62 26.74
CA ILE A 187 -2.09 9.49 25.75
C ILE A 187 -0.88 10.34 26.14
N GLY A 188 -1.06 11.44 26.88
CA GLY A 188 0.06 12.20 27.43
C GLY A 188 0.96 11.40 28.39
N SER A 189 0.47 10.26 28.90
CA SER A 189 1.25 9.31 29.70
C SER A 189 2.01 8.27 28.85
N ILE A 190 1.69 8.14 27.56
CA ILE A 190 2.35 7.21 26.64
C ILE A 190 3.52 7.94 25.99
N LYS A 191 4.68 7.92 26.65
CA LYS A 191 5.96 8.43 26.11
C LYS A 191 6.60 7.51 25.05
N VAL A 192 5.95 6.38 24.75
CA VAL A 192 6.41 5.36 23.80
C VAL A 192 6.43 5.98 22.39
N PHE A 193 7.62 6.08 21.79
CA PHE A 193 7.90 6.60 20.44
C PHE A 193 7.31 7.97 20.04
N GLY A 194 6.89 8.83 20.97
CA GLY A 194 6.17 10.07 20.58
C GLY A 194 4.83 9.80 19.86
N LEU A 195 4.31 8.56 19.94
CA LEU A 195 3.03 8.14 19.35
C LEU A 195 1.87 9.05 19.79
N GLY A 196 1.95 9.58 21.00
CA GLY A 196 0.94 10.50 21.50
C GLY A 196 0.89 11.84 20.78
N GLU A 197 2.04 12.36 20.36
CA GLU A 197 2.11 13.55 19.53
C GLU A 197 1.63 13.25 18.11
N GLY A 198 2.03 12.12 17.53
CA GLY A 198 1.56 11.67 16.22
C GLY A 198 0.04 11.50 16.14
N ILE A 199 -0.59 10.88 17.15
CA ILE A 199 -2.05 10.73 17.23
C ILE A 199 -2.75 12.09 17.36
N LYS A 200 -2.20 13.01 18.16
CA LYS A 200 -2.73 14.37 18.31
C LYS A 200 -2.66 15.13 16.99
N GLN A 201 -1.55 15.02 16.27
CA GLN A 201 -1.33 15.69 14.99
C GLN A 201 -2.23 15.10 13.90
N LEU A 202 -2.38 13.77 13.87
CA LEU A 202 -3.34 13.10 13.00
C LEU A 202 -4.77 13.61 13.26
N TYR A 203 -5.19 13.72 14.52
CA TYR A 203 -6.49 14.29 14.86
C TYR A 203 -6.62 15.73 14.34
N GLN A 204 -5.63 16.59 14.57
CA GLN A 204 -5.65 17.98 14.11
C GLN A 204 -5.71 18.08 12.58
N ALA A 205 -4.91 17.29 11.87
CA ALA A 205 -4.93 17.21 10.42
C ALA A 205 -6.29 16.73 9.90
N MET A 206 -6.88 15.71 10.51
CA MET A 206 -8.22 15.23 10.13
C MET A 206 -9.30 16.31 10.31
N GLN A 207 -9.22 17.12 11.36
CA GLN A 207 -10.14 18.26 11.56
C GLN A 207 -9.90 19.38 10.52
N LEU A 208 -8.65 19.60 10.08
CA LEU A 208 -8.33 20.53 9.00
C LEU A 208 -8.87 20.02 7.65
N TYR A 209 -8.60 18.76 7.31
CA TYR A 209 -9.07 18.14 6.07
C TYR A 209 -10.60 18.06 6.00
N ARG A 210 -11.29 17.91 7.14
CA ARG A 210 -12.75 18.02 7.22
C ARG A 210 -13.27 19.37 6.71
N LYS A 211 -12.53 20.47 6.91
CA LYS A 211 -12.89 21.79 6.40
C LYS A 211 -12.52 21.98 4.92
N ARG A 212 -11.66 21.12 4.37
CA ARG A 212 -11.18 21.17 2.97
C ARG A 212 -11.68 19.96 2.19
N MET A 213 -12.99 19.69 2.25
CA MET A 213 -13.63 18.50 1.66
C MET A 213 -13.34 18.29 0.15
N PRO A 214 -13.25 19.33 -0.69
CA PRO A 214 -12.88 19.13 -2.09
C PRO A 214 -11.54 18.42 -2.26
N VAL A 215 -10.55 18.71 -1.41
CA VAL A 215 -9.23 18.04 -1.45
C VAL A 215 -9.36 16.58 -1.06
N VAL A 216 -10.19 16.27 -0.06
CA VAL A 216 -10.46 14.89 0.39
C VAL A 216 -11.12 14.08 -0.72
N LEU A 217 -12.17 14.62 -1.36
CA LEU A 217 -12.86 13.95 -2.47
C LEU A 217 -11.94 13.71 -3.66
N TRP A 218 -11.12 14.70 -4.01
CA TRP A 218 -10.07 14.53 -5.03
C TRP A 218 -9.08 13.43 -4.68
N ALA A 219 -8.61 13.40 -3.44
CA ALA A 219 -7.68 12.38 -2.99
C ALA A 219 -8.30 10.97 -2.99
N ILE A 220 -9.59 10.83 -2.68
CA ILE A 220 -10.33 9.57 -2.81
C ILE A 220 -10.43 9.17 -4.28
N ALA A 221 -10.81 10.08 -5.18
CA ALA A 221 -10.89 9.80 -6.61
C ALA A 221 -9.55 9.32 -7.18
N LEU A 222 -8.46 10.00 -6.86
CA LEU A 222 -7.10 9.57 -7.23
C LEU A 222 -6.75 8.21 -6.62
N SER A 223 -7.22 7.91 -5.40
CA SER A 223 -6.99 6.62 -4.76
C SER A 223 -7.71 5.48 -5.49
N VAL A 224 -8.94 5.70 -5.95
CA VAL A 224 -9.69 4.75 -6.79
C VAL A 224 -8.98 4.54 -8.14
N LEU A 225 -8.49 5.61 -8.77
CA LEU A 225 -7.72 5.51 -10.01
C LEU A 225 -6.42 4.72 -9.82
N VAL A 226 -5.71 4.94 -8.71
CA VAL A 226 -4.52 4.14 -8.36
C VAL A 226 -4.85 2.65 -8.30
N GLN A 227 -6.00 2.25 -7.75
CA GLN A 227 -6.42 0.84 -7.75
C GLN A 227 -6.66 0.31 -9.16
N GLY A 228 -7.29 1.11 -10.03
CA GLY A 228 -7.44 0.77 -11.45
C GLY A 228 -6.09 0.52 -12.14
N PHE A 229 -5.10 1.38 -11.89
CA PHE A 229 -3.74 1.16 -12.40
C PHE A 229 -3.08 -0.09 -11.81
N LEU A 230 -3.27 -0.40 -10.53
CA LEU A 230 -2.77 -1.66 -9.95
C LEU A 230 -3.37 -2.90 -10.64
N VAL A 231 -4.66 -2.87 -10.97
CA VAL A 231 -5.31 -3.91 -11.78
C VAL A 231 -4.70 -3.99 -13.17
N ILE A 232 -4.48 -2.86 -13.84
CA ILE A 232 -3.89 -2.79 -15.18
C ILE A 232 -2.46 -3.37 -15.19
N ILE A 233 -1.63 -3.02 -14.20
CA ILE A 233 -0.28 -3.58 -14.04
C ILE A 233 -0.37 -5.10 -13.94
N ASN A 234 -1.32 -5.61 -13.15
CA ASN A 234 -1.46 -7.04 -12.93
C ASN A 234 -1.98 -7.77 -14.17
N TYR A 235 -2.94 -7.20 -14.88
CA TYR A 235 -3.43 -7.72 -16.15
C TYR A 235 -2.30 -7.83 -17.18
N PHE A 236 -1.50 -6.77 -17.33
CA PHE A 236 -0.37 -6.79 -18.26
C PHE A 236 0.77 -7.71 -17.81
N ALA A 237 0.98 -7.89 -16.51
CA ALA A 237 1.90 -8.90 -15.99
C ALA A 237 1.43 -10.32 -16.41
N GLY A 238 0.14 -10.64 -16.26
CA GLY A 238 -0.43 -11.91 -16.72
C GLY A 238 -0.30 -12.11 -18.23
N ALA A 239 -0.68 -11.10 -19.01
CA ALA A 239 -0.54 -11.12 -20.46
C ALA A 239 0.91 -11.27 -20.92
N SER A 240 1.87 -10.71 -20.18
CA SER A 240 3.31 -10.86 -20.50
C SER A 240 3.79 -12.29 -20.28
N LEU A 241 3.24 -13.01 -19.30
CA LEU A 241 3.50 -14.43 -19.05
C LEU A 241 2.73 -15.37 -20.01
N GLY A 242 1.94 -14.82 -20.94
CA GLY A 242 1.09 -15.60 -21.83
C GLY A 242 -0.17 -16.17 -21.16
N LEU A 243 -0.52 -15.68 -19.97
CA LEU A 243 -1.69 -16.15 -19.21
C LEU A 243 -2.96 -15.48 -19.72
N SER A 244 -3.94 -16.29 -20.13
CA SER A 244 -5.24 -15.83 -20.62
C SER A 244 -6.25 -15.66 -19.49
N ILE A 245 -6.02 -14.66 -18.65
CA ILE A 245 -6.88 -14.36 -17.49
C ILE A 245 -7.89 -13.27 -17.87
N PRO A 246 -9.21 -13.48 -17.63
CA PRO A 246 -10.19 -12.41 -17.83
C PRO A 246 -9.86 -11.17 -17.00
N LEU A 247 -9.93 -9.98 -17.60
CA LEU A 247 -9.70 -8.70 -16.91
C LEU A 247 -10.56 -8.57 -15.64
N PHE A 248 -11.77 -9.13 -15.69
CA PHE A 248 -12.72 -9.11 -14.58
C PHE A 248 -12.20 -9.84 -13.33
N SER A 249 -11.44 -10.91 -13.50
CA SER A 249 -10.80 -11.62 -12.38
C SER A 249 -9.78 -10.72 -11.67
N HIS A 250 -9.00 -9.95 -12.43
CA HIS A 250 -8.07 -8.98 -11.83
C HIS A 250 -8.80 -7.86 -11.09
N LEU A 251 -9.93 -7.36 -11.62
CA LEU A 251 -10.73 -6.32 -10.97
C LEU A 251 -11.20 -6.71 -9.57
N VAL A 252 -11.55 -7.98 -9.36
CA VAL A 252 -12.04 -8.48 -8.07
C VAL A 252 -10.89 -8.97 -7.18
N TYR A 253 -9.96 -9.75 -7.72
CA TYR A 253 -8.96 -10.43 -6.91
C TYR A 253 -7.84 -9.49 -6.46
N VAL A 254 -7.37 -8.57 -7.31
CA VAL A 254 -6.26 -7.67 -6.95
C VAL A 254 -6.60 -6.79 -5.73
N PRO A 255 -7.80 -6.18 -5.62
CA PRO A 255 -8.19 -5.45 -4.41
C PRO A 255 -8.27 -6.35 -3.17
N ILE A 256 -8.79 -7.57 -3.29
CA ILE A 256 -8.87 -8.52 -2.16
C ILE A 256 -7.46 -8.90 -1.68
N ILE A 257 -6.56 -9.23 -2.62
CA ILE A 257 -5.15 -9.51 -2.31
C ILE A 257 -4.50 -8.30 -1.65
N SER A 258 -4.82 -7.09 -2.11
CA SER A 258 -4.31 -5.85 -1.50
C SER A 258 -4.79 -5.66 -0.07
N ILE A 259 -6.08 -5.93 0.22
CA ILE A 259 -6.63 -5.93 1.59
C ILE A 259 -5.92 -6.97 2.46
N MET A 260 -5.71 -8.18 1.96
CA MET A 260 -5.00 -9.24 2.68
C MET A 260 -3.55 -8.83 2.98
N ALA A 261 -2.84 -8.28 2.00
CA ALA A 261 -1.45 -7.84 2.13
C ALA A 261 -1.27 -6.64 3.06
N MET A 262 -2.34 -5.88 3.34
CA MET A 262 -2.32 -4.77 4.31
C MET A 262 -2.36 -5.25 5.77
N ILE A 263 -2.75 -6.50 6.01
CA ILE A 263 -2.75 -7.07 7.35
C ILE A 263 -1.28 -7.12 7.84
N PRO A 264 -0.94 -6.51 8.98
CA PRO A 264 0.45 -6.35 9.43
C PRO A 264 1.03 -7.65 10.03
N ILE A 265 0.72 -8.80 9.44
CA ILE A 265 1.24 -10.12 9.80
C ILE A 265 2.57 -10.43 9.09
N SER A 266 2.81 -9.86 7.90
CA SER A 266 4.03 -10.08 7.13
C SER A 266 4.74 -8.78 6.74
N ILE A 267 5.95 -8.88 6.21
CA ILE A 267 6.76 -7.74 5.77
C ILE A 267 6.37 -7.40 4.34
N ASN A 268 5.86 -6.18 4.13
CA ASN A 268 5.41 -5.70 2.81
C ASN A 268 4.39 -6.63 2.12
N GLY A 269 3.63 -7.40 2.89
CA GLY A 269 2.66 -8.36 2.36
C GLY A 269 3.30 -9.63 1.79
N ILE A 270 4.62 -9.80 1.86
CA ILE A 270 5.33 -10.99 1.36
C ILE A 270 4.81 -12.24 2.07
N GLY A 271 4.62 -13.33 1.33
CA GLY A 271 3.92 -14.53 1.77
C GLY A 271 2.41 -14.39 1.59
N VAL A 272 1.78 -13.43 2.27
CA VAL A 272 0.33 -13.22 2.22
C VAL A 272 -0.17 -12.89 0.81
N ARG A 273 0.58 -12.03 0.10
CA ARG A 273 0.30 -11.67 -1.29
C ARG A 273 0.35 -12.90 -2.16
N GLU A 274 1.45 -13.64 -2.14
CA GLU A 274 1.65 -14.82 -2.99
C GLU A 274 0.59 -15.89 -2.71
N TRP A 275 0.23 -16.13 -1.44
CA TRP A 275 -0.90 -16.97 -1.05
C TRP A 275 -2.22 -16.46 -1.62
N GLY A 276 -2.46 -15.15 -1.57
CA GLY A 276 -3.63 -14.52 -2.17
C GLY A 276 -3.70 -14.75 -3.68
N TYR A 277 -2.57 -14.66 -4.38
CA TYR A 277 -2.51 -14.97 -5.81
C TYR A 277 -2.81 -16.44 -6.09
N VAL A 278 -2.11 -17.36 -5.44
CA VAL A 278 -2.30 -18.81 -5.64
C VAL A 278 -3.73 -19.24 -5.31
N PHE A 279 -4.32 -18.71 -4.25
CA PHE A 279 -5.70 -19.03 -3.87
C PHE A 279 -6.71 -18.43 -4.86
N LEU A 280 -6.65 -17.13 -5.15
CA LEU A 280 -7.70 -16.45 -5.92
C LEU A 280 -7.56 -16.66 -7.43
N PHE A 281 -6.37 -16.57 -7.99
CA PHE A 281 -6.15 -16.86 -9.40
C PHE A 281 -6.13 -18.37 -9.70
N GLY A 282 -5.96 -19.23 -8.69
CA GLY A 282 -6.25 -20.65 -8.81
C GLY A 282 -7.71 -20.93 -9.18
N LEU A 283 -8.66 -20.07 -8.75
CA LEU A 283 -10.07 -20.18 -9.11
C LEU A 283 -10.35 -19.92 -10.60
N THR A 284 -9.40 -19.28 -11.31
CA THR A 284 -9.47 -19.11 -12.77
C THR A 284 -8.86 -20.27 -13.55
N GLY A 285 -8.45 -21.34 -12.86
CA GLY A 285 -7.85 -22.53 -13.46
C GLY A 285 -6.33 -22.46 -13.65
N LEU A 286 -5.68 -21.41 -13.15
CA LEU A 286 -4.22 -21.33 -13.18
C LEU A 286 -3.62 -22.37 -12.23
N SER A 287 -2.51 -22.96 -12.65
CA SER A 287 -1.65 -23.71 -11.76
C SER A 287 -1.08 -22.80 -10.67
N SER A 288 -0.69 -23.40 -9.55
CA SER A 288 -0.08 -22.67 -8.44
C SER A 288 1.24 -22.00 -8.84
N GLY A 289 2.00 -22.59 -9.78
CA GLY A 289 3.21 -22.02 -10.36
C GLY A 289 2.96 -20.78 -11.24
N GLU A 290 1.91 -20.81 -12.08
CA GLU A 290 1.54 -19.64 -12.90
C GLU A 290 1.03 -18.48 -12.04
N ALA A 291 0.17 -18.77 -11.05
CA ALA A 291 -0.33 -17.76 -10.13
C ALA A 291 0.79 -17.15 -9.27
N LEU A 292 1.75 -17.97 -8.82
CA LEU A 292 2.96 -17.48 -8.16
C LEU A 292 3.80 -16.60 -9.10
N SER A 293 4.01 -17.01 -10.35
CA SER A 293 4.73 -16.24 -11.36
C SER A 293 4.11 -14.86 -11.57
N LEU A 294 2.78 -14.80 -11.67
CA LEU A 294 2.04 -13.55 -11.78
C LEU A 294 2.29 -12.63 -10.58
N SER A 295 2.27 -13.19 -9.36
CA SER A 295 2.58 -12.43 -8.13
C SER A 295 4.00 -11.86 -8.13
N LEU A 296 4.97 -12.70 -8.50
CA LEU A 296 6.38 -12.34 -8.55
C LEU A 296 6.65 -11.29 -9.63
N LEU A 297 6.04 -11.42 -10.81
CA LEU A 297 6.24 -10.46 -11.90
C LEU A 297 5.60 -9.11 -11.60
N PHE A 298 4.40 -9.10 -11.00
CA PHE A 298 3.79 -7.87 -10.49
C PHE A 298 4.73 -7.15 -9.50
N PHE A 299 5.34 -7.90 -8.57
CA PHE A 299 6.30 -7.34 -7.63
C PHE A 299 7.58 -6.86 -8.33
N ALA A 300 8.10 -7.60 -9.31
CA ALA A 300 9.28 -7.25 -10.08
C ALA A 300 9.09 -5.96 -10.89
N ILE A 301 7.91 -5.75 -11.51
CA ILE A 301 7.57 -4.48 -12.17
C ILE A 301 7.66 -3.32 -11.16
N GLY A 302 7.15 -3.52 -9.94
CA GLY A 302 7.25 -2.52 -8.86
C GLY A 302 8.70 -2.22 -8.44
N ILE A 303 9.54 -3.26 -8.31
CA ILE A 303 10.98 -3.10 -8.04
C ILE A 303 11.63 -2.33 -9.18
N ALA A 304 11.45 -2.75 -10.43
CA ALA A 304 12.02 -2.09 -11.60
C ALA A 304 11.65 -0.60 -11.66
N GLY A 305 10.37 -0.30 -11.39
CA GLY A 305 9.89 1.08 -11.26
C GLY A 305 10.63 1.85 -10.17
N SER A 306 10.76 1.27 -8.98
CA SER A 306 11.42 1.92 -7.85
C SER A 306 12.94 2.12 -8.03
N LEU A 307 13.62 1.32 -8.86
CA LEU A 307 15.05 1.48 -9.14
C LEU A 307 15.38 2.86 -9.75
N THR A 308 14.43 3.44 -10.50
CA THR A 308 14.54 4.81 -11.01
C THR A 308 14.72 5.83 -9.88
N GLY A 309 14.18 5.55 -8.68
CA GLY A 309 14.38 6.33 -7.47
C GLY A 309 15.77 6.18 -6.85
N GLY A 310 16.39 5.00 -6.96
CA GLY A 310 17.78 4.78 -6.57
C GLY A 310 18.74 5.62 -7.41
N ILE A 311 18.50 5.69 -8.73
CA ILE A 311 19.25 6.57 -9.63
C ILE A 311 19.06 8.05 -9.22
N ALA A 312 17.82 8.47 -8.98
CA ALA A 312 17.53 9.84 -8.53
C ALA A 312 18.17 10.18 -7.17
N PHE A 313 18.28 9.21 -6.25
CA PHE A 313 19.00 9.36 -4.98
C PHE A 313 20.50 9.61 -5.20
N LEU A 314 21.15 8.79 -6.04
CA LEU A 314 22.58 8.94 -6.35
C LEU A 314 22.90 10.27 -7.02
N LEU A 315 22.05 10.73 -7.95
CA LEU A 315 22.24 12.01 -8.63
C LEU A 315 22.07 13.22 -7.72
N LYS A 316 21.29 13.10 -6.63
CA LYS A 316 21.12 14.13 -5.60
C LYS A 316 22.17 14.08 -4.49
N ALA A 317 22.93 12.98 -4.38
CA ALA A 317 23.96 12.81 -3.37
C ALA A 317 25.30 13.49 -3.75
N LYS A 318 25.34 14.18 -4.89
CA LYS A 318 26.37 15.13 -5.30
C LYS A 318 25.87 16.55 -5.08
#